data_AF-A0A4V1UC90-F1
#
_entry.id   AF-A0A4V1UC90-F1
#
_cell.length_a   1.000
_cell.length_b   1.000
_cell.length_c   1.000
_cell.angle_alpha   90.00
_cell.angle_beta   90.00
_cell.angle_gamma   90.00
#
_symmetry.space_group_name_H-M   'P 1'
#
loop_
_entity.id
_entity.type
_entity.pdbx_description
1 polymer ?
#
loop_
_entity_poly.entity_id
_entity_poly.type
_entity_poly.pdbx_seq_one_letter_code
_entity_poly.pdbx_strand_id
1 'polypeptide(L)' 'STARAQVDERLLLSYDHIRKNYRNGLAVVPVERDSCGGCFHAIPPQKQSEIKLRKKLMVCENCGRILVDAELNNAVEVK' A
#
# COMPACT_ATOMS: atom_id res chain seq x y z
N SER A 1 -17.28 -7.93 7.98
CA SER A 1 -17.06 -6.54 7.51
C SER A 1 -17.51 -6.43 6.06
N THR A 2 -18.51 -5.61 5.77
CA THR A 2 -19.09 -5.43 4.42
C THR A 2 -18.09 -4.83 3.42
N ALA A 3 -17.05 -4.14 3.89
CA ALA A 3 -16.00 -3.55 3.06
C ALA A 3 -15.25 -4.56 2.17
N ARG A 4 -15.03 -5.80 2.63
CA ARG A 4 -14.35 -6.82 1.81
C ARG A 4 -15.17 -7.19 0.58
N ALA A 5 -16.50 -7.20 0.66
CA ALA A 5 -17.34 -7.50 -0.50
C ALA A 5 -17.29 -6.42 -1.60
N GLN A 6 -16.75 -5.23 -1.30
CA GLN A 6 -16.63 -4.11 -2.24
C GLN A 6 -15.25 -4.04 -2.91
N VAL A 7 -14.30 -4.89 -2.50
CA VAL A 7 -12.95 -4.94 -3.05
C VAL A 7 -12.86 -6.13 -3.99
N ASP A 8 -12.22 -5.94 -5.14
CA ASP A 8 -11.94 -7.01 -6.09
C ASP A 8 -11.20 -8.18 -5.41
N GLU A 9 -11.62 -9.40 -5.74
CA GLU A 9 -11.11 -10.63 -5.12
C GLU A 9 -9.59 -10.78 -5.27
N ARG A 10 -9.03 -10.43 -6.44
CA ARG A 10 -7.59 -10.54 -6.69
C ARG A 10 -6.77 -9.60 -5.80
N LEU A 11 -7.31 -8.42 -5.52
CA LEU A 11 -6.70 -7.45 -4.61
C LEU A 11 -6.77 -7.94 -3.17
N LEU A 12 -7.89 -8.51 -2.76
CA LEU A 12 -8.04 -9.11 -1.43
C LEU A 12 -7.06 -10.25 -1.20
N LEU A 13 -6.92 -11.16 -2.17
CA LEU A 13 -5.95 -12.25 -2.09
C LEU A 13 -4.52 -11.74 -1.90
N SER A 14 -4.14 -10.70 -2.65
CA SER A 14 -2.82 -10.07 -2.51
C SER A 14 -2.64 -9.43 -1.14
N TYR A 15 -3.64 -8.68 -0.67
CA TYR A 15 -3.65 -8.07 0.66
C TYR A 15 -3.50 -9.10 1.77
N ASP A 16 -4.30 -10.18 1.74
CA ASP A 16 -4.29 -11.24 2.74
C ASP A 16 -2.96 -12.00 2.76
N HIS A 17 -2.37 -12.23 1.58
CA HIS A 17 -1.06 -12.87 1.47
C HIS A 17 0.03 -12.03 2.17
N ILE A 18 0.02 -10.71 1.95
CA ILE A 18 0.97 -9.80 2.60
C ILE A 18 0.72 -9.75 4.13
N ARG A 19 -0.54 -9.67 4.56
CA ARG A 19 -0.92 -9.72 5.99
C ARG A 19 -0.38 -10.96 6.69
N LYS A 20 -0.43 -12.11 6.02
CA LYS A 20 0.01 -13.41 6.56
C LYS A 20 1.53 -13.57 6.60
N ASN A 21 2.22 -13.10 5.57
CA ASN A 21 3.64 -13.37 5.38
C ASN A 21 4.58 -12.41 6.11
N TYR A 22 4.18 -11.14 6.28
CA TYR A 22 5.00 -10.17 7.00
C TYR A 22 4.65 -10.16 8.48
N ARG A 23 5.67 -10.22 9.35
CA ARG A 23 5.51 -10.25 10.82
C ARG A 23 4.73 -9.06 11.39
N ASN A 24 4.83 -7.90 10.77
CA ASN A 24 4.10 -6.70 11.19
C ASN A 24 2.66 -6.64 10.63
N GLY A 25 2.29 -7.55 9.74
CA GLY A 25 0.97 -7.60 9.13
C GLY A 25 0.56 -6.32 8.41
N LEU A 26 1.51 -5.51 7.93
CA LEU A 26 1.22 -4.27 7.20
C LEU A 26 1.15 -4.56 5.71
N ALA A 27 -0.05 -4.56 5.14
CA ALA A 27 -0.27 -4.82 3.72
C ALA A 27 -0.34 -3.54 2.86
N VAL A 28 -0.82 -2.45 3.46
CA VAL A 28 -0.88 -1.12 2.85
C VAL A 28 0.03 -0.22 3.66
N VAL A 29 0.93 0.51 3.00
CA VAL A 29 1.88 1.42 3.66
C VAL A 29 2.04 2.71 2.85
N PRO A 30 2.27 3.85 3.50
CA PRO A 30 2.60 5.08 2.79
C PRO A 30 4.01 5.03 2.18
N VAL A 31 4.26 5.92 1.23
CA VAL A 31 5.62 6.32 0.87
C VAL A 31 6.11 7.34 1.90
N GLU A 32 7.19 7.03 2.59
CA GLU A 32 7.80 7.87 3.62
C GLU A 32 9.24 8.20 3.21
N ARG A 33 9.59 9.48 3.15
CA ARG A 33 10.93 9.95 2.77
C ARG A 33 11.45 9.21 1.53
N ASP A 34 10.65 9.25 0.47
CA ASP A 34 10.93 8.64 -0.83
C ASP A 34 11.05 7.10 -0.83
N SER A 35 10.67 6.44 0.26
CA SER A 35 10.84 5.00 0.46
C SER A 35 9.54 4.30 0.85
N CYS A 36 9.47 2.99 0.63
CA CYS A 36 8.35 2.18 1.10
C CYS A 36 8.32 2.17 2.63
N GLY A 37 7.23 2.63 3.26
CA GLY A 37 7.08 2.65 4.72
C GLY A 37 7.09 1.28 5.42
N GLY A 38 7.13 0.18 4.66
CA GLY A 38 7.21 -1.18 5.23
C GLY A 38 8.57 -1.85 5.12
N CYS A 39 9.33 -1.63 4.05
CA CYS A 39 10.63 -2.30 3.81
C CYS A 39 11.79 -1.32 3.60
N PHE A 40 11.51 -0.01 3.62
CA PHE A 40 12.48 1.08 3.47
C PHE A 40 13.26 1.06 2.14
N HIS A 41 12.79 0.29 1.15
CA HIS A 41 13.35 0.35 -0.19
C HIS A 41 12.95 1.67 -0.87
N ALA A 42 13.90 2.33 -1.52
CA ALA A 42 13.68 3.58 -2.21
C ALA A 42 12.69 3.41 -3.37
N ILE A 43 11.77 4.37 -3.52
CA ILE A 43 10.77 4.41 -4.59
C ILE A 43 11.21 5.46 -5.60
N PRO A 44 11.39 5.10 -6.88
CA PRO A 44 11.80 6.06 -7.91
C PRO A 44 10.84 7.27 -8.02
N PRO A 45 11.34 8.49 -8.31
CA PRO A 45 10.53 9.70 -8.37
C PRO A 45 9.31 9.60 -9.30
N GLN A 46 9.46 8.94 -10.46
CA GLN A 46 8.34 8.70 -11.38
C GLN A 46 7.18 7.95 -10.70
N LYS A 47 7.50 6.91 -9.93
CA LYS A 47 6.50 6.14 -9.19
C LYS A 47 5.87 6.92 -8.05
N GLN A 48 6.65 7.76 -7.37
CA GLN A 48 6.09 8.64 -6.34
C GLN A 48 5.02 9.58 -6.92
N SER A 49 5.28 10.15 -8.10
CA SER A 49 4.31 10.96 -8.83
C SER A 49 3.07 10.15 -9.23
N GLU A 50 3.24 8.91 -9.72
CA GLU A 50 2.10 8.02 -10.02
C GLU A 50 1.25 7.69 -8.79
N ILE A 51 1.89 7.45 -7.64
CA ILE A 51 1.21 7.18 -6.36
C ILE A 51 0.39 8.41 -5.93
N LYS A 52 0.97 9.61 -6.00
CA LYS A 52 0.27 10.87 -5.68
C LYS A 52 -0.94 11.14 -6.57
N LEU A 53 -0.91 10.69 -7.83
CA LEU A 53 -2.03 10.85 -8.76
C LEU A 53 -3.22 9.94 -8.46
N ARG A 54 -3.04 8.88 -7.64
CA ARG A 54 -4.10 7.95 -7.21
C ARG A 54 -4.92 7.33 -8.36
N LYS A 55 -4.33 7.23 -9.57
CA LYS A 55 -5.04 6.73 -10.77
C LYS A 55 -5.13 5.20 -10.83
N LYS A 56 -4.20 4.50 -10.18
CA LYS A 56 -4.14 3.03 -10.12
C LYS A 56 -3.48 2.61 -8.81
N LEU A 57 -3.77 1.38 -8.38
CA LEU A 57 -3.06 0.79 -7.24
C LEU A 57 -1.62 0.51 -7.61
N MET A 58 -0.72 0.87 -6.70
CA MET A 58 0.73 0.69 -6.85
C MET A 58 1.22 -0.25 -5.78
N VAL A 59 2.20 -1.09 -6.12
CA VAL A 59 2.83 -2.01 -5.17
C VAL A 59 4.33 -1.76 -5.13
N CYS A 60 4.94 -2.01 -3.97
CA CYS A 60 6.38 -2.00 -3.80
C CYS A 60 6.98 -3.19 -4.55
N GLU A 61 7.92 -2.95 -5.46
CA GLU A 61 8.57 -4.02 -6.22
C GLU A 61 9.49 -4.89 -5.35
N ASN A 62 9.95 -4.36 -4.21
CA ASN A 62 10.83 -5.09 -3.31
C ASN A 62 10.06 -6.02 -2.35
N CYS A 63 8.89 -5.61 -1.86
CA CYS A 63 8.17 -6.35 -0.82
C CYS A 63 6.68 -6.63 -1.13
N GLY A 64 6.19 -6.23 -2.29
CA GLY A 64 4.80 -6.45 -2.71
C GLY A 64 3.73 -5.65 -1.96
N ARG A 65 4.08 -4.91 -0.89
CA ARG A 65 3.11 -4.06 -0.16
C ARG A 65 2.45 -3.04 -1.07
N ILE A 66 1.17 -2.80 -0.84
CA ILE A 66 0.41 -1.76 -1.53
C ILE A 66 0.90 -0.40 -1.04
N LEU A 67 1.24 0.49 -1.98
CA LEU A 67 1.74 1.83 -1.71
C LEU A 67 0.61 2.85 -1.84
N VAL A 68 0.50 3.72 -0.85
CA VAL A 68 -0.39 4.89 -0.86
C VAL A 68 0.43 6.16 -0.64
N ASP A 69 -0.11 7.31 -1.03
CA ASP A 69 0.50 8.57 -0.66
C ASP A 69 0.25 8.87 0.84
N ALA A 70 1.17 9.62 1.45
CA ALA A 70 1.14 9.91 2.88
C ALA A 70 -0.07 10.76 3.29
N GLU A 71 -0.54 11.65 2.42
CA GLU A 71 -1.69 12.51 2.70
C GLU A 71 -2.97 11.69 2.81
N LEU A 72 -3.21 10.76 1.87
CA LEU A 72 -4.32 9.82 1.93
C LEU A 72 -4.25 8.96 3.19
N ASN A 73 -3.07 8.42 3.50
CA ASN A 73 -2.88 7.58 4.69
C ASN A 73 -3.25 8.32 5.98
N ASN A 74 -2.90 9.60 6.08
CA ASN A 74 -3.18 10.42 7.26
C ASN A 74 -4.64 10.89 7.34
N ALA A 75 -5.33 11.00 6.19
CA ALA A 75 -6.74 11.40 6.14
C ALA A 75 -7.71 10.27 6.51
N VAL A 76 -7.25 9.02 6.56
CA VAL A 76 -8.09 7.87 6.91
C VAL A 76 -8.11 7.68 8.43
N GLU A 77 -9.24 8.00 9.05
CA GLU A 77 -9.51 7.61 10.44
C GLU A 77 -9.87 6.12 10.50
N VAL A 78 -9.04 5.33 11.19
CA VAL A 78 -9.35 3.93 11.48
C VAL A 78 -10.42 3.91 12.57
N LYS A 79 -11.67 3.66 12.18
CA LYS A 79 -12.81 3.42 13.10
C LYS A 79 -12.82 1.99 13.61
#